data_AF-A0A7X4D847-F1
#
_entry.id   AF-A0A7X4D847-F1
#
_cell.length_a   1.000
_cell.length_b   1.000
_cell.length_c   1.000
_cell.angle_alpha   90.00
_cell.angle_beta   90.00
_cell.angle_gamma   90.00
#
_symmetry.space_group_name_H-M   'P 1'
#
loop_
_entity.id
_entity.type
_entity.pdbx_description
1 polymer ?
#
loop_
_entity_poly.entity_id
_entity_poly.type
_entity_poly.pdbx_seq_one_letter_code
_entity_poly.pdbx_strand_id
1 'polypeptide(L)'
;MERIVEPGPAGFHPPSAAELGVLPPLPEHGLTFGHEVPEEKAMEEMAKAMFTRQNATIFPGPLILWNWNDHAADKARAVLELAAQIPEVLIIPMPDYRPKYPKIEPEEVINPNHPNLTIWGNKIEACIFIGVHCHYANLTLKMIRAGTNCWTSAICAEQGHEDAMFTVRDSDAAKIRKAAQVFKRVREEMGIALPESGESVRFTGLQSRVHEGKTHTNPLNIPLGEEGTASAAAFGHKAEDMQREG
;
A
#
# COMPACT_ATOMS: atom_id res chain seq x y z
N MET A 1 -23.02 -10.88 0.13
CA MET A 1 -22.73 -10.98 -1.32
C MET A 1 -21.62 -12.01 -1.47
N GLU A 2 -21.74 -12.92 -2.45
CA GLU A 2 -20.67 -13.87 -2.77
C GLU A 2 -19.44 -13.10 -3.26
N ARG A 3 -18.23 -13.47 -2.82
CA ARG A 3 -16.99 -12.76 -3.19
C ARG A 3 -16.49 -13.30 -4.53
N ILE A 4 -16.14 -12.40 -5.47
CA ILE A 4 -15.56 -12.80 -6.77
C ILE A 4 -14.04 -12.87 -6.66
N VAL A 5 -13.44 -11.86 -6.01
CA VAL A 5 -12.00 -11.80 -5.73
C VAL A 5 -11.78 -12.19 -4.28
N GLU A 6 -11.22 -13.37 -4.02
CA GLU A 6 -10.98 -13.88 -2.67
C GLU A 6 -9.50 -13.86 -2.28
N PRO A 7 -9.18 -13.79 -0.97
CA PRO A 7 -7.81 -14.05 -0.49
C PRO A 7 -7.37 -15.46 -0.88
N GLY A 8 -6.10 -15.59 -1.22
CA GLY A 8 -5.52 -16.89 -1.54
C GLY A 8 -5.16 -17.72 -0.32
N PRO A 9 -4.25 -18.70 -0.47
CA PRO A 9 -3.56 -19.04 -1.72
C PRO A 9 -4.50 -19.70 -2.72
N ALA A 10 -4.57 -19.14 -3.94
CA ALA A 10 -5.38 -19.66 -5.03
C ALA A 10 -4.61 -20.65 -5.95
N GLY A 11 -3.33 -20.89 -5.68
CA GLY A 11 -2.48 -21.80 -6.44
C GLY A 11 -1.63 -21.09 -7.50
N PHE A 12 -0.99 -21.87 -8.37
CA PHE A 12 0.05 -21.38 -9.29
C PHE A 12 -0.46 -20.41 -10.37
N HIS A 13 -1.75 -20.51 -10.74
CA HIS A 13 -2.34 -19.71 -11.82
C HIS A 13 -3.79 -19.34 -11.50
N PRO A 14 -4.03 -18.43 -10.54
CA PRO A 14 -5.38 -17.95 -10.31
C PRO A 14 -5.86 -17.21 -11.56
N PRO A 15 -7.12 -17.40 -12.00
CA PRO A 15 -7.69 -16.56 -13.05
C PRO A 15 -7.59 -15.10 -12.60
N SER A 16 -7.29 -14.21 -13.53
CA SER A 16 -7.33 -12.77 -13.27
C SER A 16 -8.76 -12.35 -12.92
N ALA A 17 -8.90 -11.29 -12.12
CA ALA A 17 -10.24 -10.78 -11.81
C ALA A 17 -11.01 -10.37 -13.09
N ALA A 18 -10.30 -9.87 -14.10
CA ALA A 18 -10.85 -9.58 -15.42
C ALA A 18 -11.44 -10.81 -16.13
N GLU A 19 -10.78 -11.98 -16.06
CA GLU A 19 -11.33 -13.24 -16.61
C GLU A 19 -12.57 -13.71 -15.85
N LEU A 20 -12.75 -13.26 -14.60
CA LEU A 20 -13.94 -13.49 -13.79
C LEU A 20 -15.03 -12.42 -14.01
N GLY A 21 -14.82 -11.50 -14.95
CA GLY A 21 -15.76 -10.43 -15.29
C GLY A 21 -15.69 -9.18 -14.40
N VAL A 22 -14.68 -9.06 -13.55
CA VAL A 22 -14.45 -7.86 -12.73
C VAL A 22 -13.77 -6.79 -13.58
N LEU A 23 -14.35 -5.60 -13.62
CA LEU A 23 -13.77 -4.43 -14.28
C LEU A 23 -13.23 -3.44 -13.23
N PRO A 24 -12.27 -2.57 -13.60
CA PRO A 24 -11.91 -1.43 -12.76
C PRO A 24 -13.15 -0.58 -12.42
N PRO A 25 -13.23 0.00 -11.22
CA PRO A 25 -14.41 0.74 -10.79
C PRO A 25 -14.65 1.99 -11.65
N LEU A 26 -15.91 2.40 -11.76
CA LEU A 26 -16.30 3.69 -12.34
C LEU A 26 -15.85 4.85 -11.42
N PRO A 27 -15.76 6.09 -11.95
CA PRO A 27 -15.54 7.27 -11.12
C PRO A 27 -16.53 7.34 -9.94
N GLU A 28 -16.06 7.86 -8.80
CA GLU A 28 -16.79 7.91 -7.51
C GLU A 28 -17.16 6.54 -6.89
N HIS A 29 -16.68 5.44 -7.47
CA HIS A 29 -16.85 4.09 -6.97
C HIS A 29 -15.51 3.44 -6.60
N GLY A 30 -15.59 2.37 -5.83
CA GLY A 30 -14.50 1.46 -5.55
C GLY A 30 -14.95 0.02 -5.69
N LEU A 31 -14.03 -0.92 -5.47
CA LEU A 31 -14.38 -2.35 -5.43
C LEU A 31 -14.27 -2.88 -4.01
N THR A 32 -15.16 -3.82 -3.68
CA THR A 32 -15.06 -4.73 -2.52
C THR A 32 -15.25 -6.16 -3.00
N PHE A 33 -14.21 -6.99 -2.89
CA PHE A 33 -14.18 -8.39 -3.33
C PHE A 33 -14.69 -8.61 -4.76
N GLY A 34 -14.31 -7.71 -5.67
CA GLY A 34 -14.69 -7.73 -7.09
C GLY A 34 -16.05 -7.11 -7.41
N HIS A 35 -16.73 -6.52 -6.43
CA HIS A 35 -18.00 -5.83 -6.64
C HIS A 35 -17.87 -4.33 -6.52
N GLU A 36 -18.49 -3.62 -7.45
CA GLU A 36 -18.57 -2.16 -7.42
C GLU A 36 -19.45 -1.67 -6.26
N VAL A 37 -18.92 -0.73 -5.49
CA VAL A 37 -19.57 -0.08 -4.36
C VAL A 37 -19.23 1.42 -4.36
N PRO A 38 -19.96 2.27 -3.61
CA PRO A 38 -19.54 3.65 -3.40
C PRO A 38 -18.10 3.74 -2.88
N GLU A 39 -17.32 4.72 -3.35
CA GLU A 39 -15.91 4.87 -2.98
C GLU A 39 -15.68 4.85 -1.46
N GLU A 40 -16.51 5.57 -0.70
CA GLU A 40 -16.42 5.61 0.76
C GLU A 40 -16.61 4.23 1.38
N LYS A 41 -17.49 3.40 0.82
CA LYS A 41 -17.70 2.03 1.29
C LYS A 41 -16.47 1.15 1.07
N ALA A 42 -15.81 1.30 -0.07
CA ALA A 42 -14.55 0.59 -0.32
C ALA A 42 -13.46 1.02 0.68
N MET A 43 -13.37 2.32 1.00
CA MET A 43 -12.44 2.84 2.01
C MET A 43 -12.77 2.32 3.42
N GLU A 44 -14.05 2.19 3.79
CA GLU A 44 -14.45 1.61 5.09
C GLU A 44 -14.03 0.15 5.23
N GLU A 45 -14.26 -0.67 4.20
CA GLU A 45 -13.89 -2.09 4.24
C GLU A 45 -12.36 -2.27 4.21
N MET A 46 -11.65 -1.40 3.49
CA MET A 46 -10.20 -1.29 3.54
C MET A 46 -9.71 -0.99 4.96
N ALA A 47 -10.31 -0.01 5.64
CA ALA A 47 -9.97 0.36 7.01
C ALA A 47 -10.19 -0.82 7.98
N LYS A 48 -11.35 -1.47 7.91
CA LYS A 48 -11.66 -2.66 8.72
C LYS A 48 -10.64 -3.78 8.50
N ALA A 49 -10.23 -4.02 7.27
CA ALA A 49 -9.18 -5.00 6.97
C ALA A 49 -7.88 -4.64 7.69
N MET A 50 -7.44 -3.38 7.59
CA MET A 50 -6.20 -2.93 8.24
C MET A 50 -6.27 -2.95 9.77
N PHE A 51 -7.45 -2.76 10.37
CA PHE A 51 -7.61 -2.76 11.82
C PHE A 51 -7.78 -4.16 12.44
N THR A 52 -8.24 -5.13 11.67
CA THR A 52 -8.60 -6.47 12.21
C THR A 52 -7.61 -7.56 11.85
N ARG A 53 -6.67 -7.29 10.94
CA ARG A 53 -5.70 -8.26 10.42
C ARG A 53 -4.31 -8.01 11.00
N GLN A 54 -3.54 -9.09 11.18
CA GLN A 54 -2.21 -8.98 11.75
C GLN A 54 -1.22 -8.34 10.77
N ASN A 55 -0.25 -7.61 11.33
CA ASN A 55 0.86 -7.00 10.60
C ASN A 55 0.38 -6.18 9.38
N ALA A 56 -0.63 -5.34 9.59
CA ALA A 56 -1.15 -4.47 8.56
C ALA A 56 -0.02 -3.58 7.99
N THR A 57 0.12 -3.55 6.67
CA THR A 57 1.28 -2.92 6.01
C THR A 57 0.87 -1.96 4.90
N ILE A 58 1.47 -0.77 4.87
CA ILE A 58 1.40 0.13 3.73
C ILE A 58 2.63 -0.08 2.86
N PHE A 59 2.42 -0.33 1.57
CA PHE A 59 3.44 -0.44 0.55
C PHE A 59 3.46 0.81 -0.33
N PRO A 60 4.18 1.88 0.06
CA PRO A 60 4.37 3.04 -0.80
C PRO A 60 5.25 2.69 -2.00
N GLY A 61 4.83 3.10 -3.19
CA GLY A 61 5.55 2.86 -4.44
C GLY A 61 6.39 4.04 -4.94
N PRO A 62 7.08 3.86 -6.08
CA PRO A 62 8.03 4.84 -6.61
C PRO A 62 7.42 6.19 -6.96
N LEU A 63 6.10 6.27 -7.21
CA LEU A 63 5.43 7.54 -7.54
C LEU A 63 5.36 8.51 -6.36
N ILE A 64 5.57 8.03 -5.13
CA ILE A 64 5.51 8.83 -3.90
C ILE A 64 6.75 8.73 -3.01
N LEU A 65 7.58 7.70 -3.21
CA LEU A 65 8.79 7.48 -2.40
C LEU A 65 9.90 8.48 -2.69
N TRP A 66 10.08 8.82 -3.96
CA TRP A 66 11.13 9.73 -4.38
C TRP A 66 10.56 11.16 -4.28
N ASN A 67 11.17 12.04 -3.49
CA ASN A 67 10.71 13.44 -3.41
C ASN A 67 11.16 14.22 -4.66
N TRP A 68 10.61 13.89 -5.83
CA TRP A 68 11.02 14.44 -7.13
C TRP A 68 10.24 15.70 -7.55
N ASN A 69 9.10 15.97 -6.91
CA ASN A 69 8.32 17.19 -7.05
C ASN A 69 7.36 17.40 -5.86
N ASP A 70 6.76 18.58 -5.78
CA ASP A 70 5.78 18.94 -4.75
C ASP A 70 4.55 18.01 -4.69
N HIS A 71 4.12 17.45 -5.82
CA HIS A 71 2.97 16.55 -5.88
C HIS A 71 3.27 15.19 -5.23
N ALA A 72 4.45 14.64 -5.50
CA ALA A 72 4.96 13.44 -4.85
C ALA A 72 5.16 13.68 -3.35
N ALA A 73 5.72 14.83 -2.98
CA ALA A 73 5.86 15.25 -1.59
C ALA A 73 4.50 15.32 -0.87
N ASP A 74 3.48 15.89 -1.52
CA ASP A 74 2.15 16.02 -0.91
C ASP A 74 1.43 14.69 -0.75
N LYS A 75 1.56 13.81 -1.75
CA LYS A 75 1.07 12.43 -1.64
C LYS A 75 1.79 11.67 -0.52
N ALA A 76 3.11 11.81 -0.39
CA ALA A 76 3.88 11.18 0.68
C ALA A 76 3.38 11.63 2.06
N ARG A 77 3.16 12.94 2.26
CA ARG A 77 2.54 13.46 3.50
C ARG A 77 1.16 12.86 3.74
N ALA A 78 0.30 12.82 2.72
CA ALA A 78 -1.03 12.23 2.86
C ALA A 78 -0.97 10.74 3.24
N VAL A 79 0.00 9.98 2.73
CA VAL A 79 0.22 8.58 3.15
C VAL A 79 0.66 8.47 4.60
N LEU A 80 1.51 9.38 5.07
CA LEU A 80 1.91 9.45 6.49
C LEU A 80 0.73 9.86 7.39
N GLU A 81 -0.15 10.75 6.93
CA GLU A 81 -1.41 11.09 7.61
C GLU A 81 -2.36 9.88 7.71
N LEU A 82 -2.44 9.05 6.67
CA LEU A 82 -3.17 7.78 6.69
C LEU A 82 -2.53 6.78 7.68
N ALA A 83 -1.20 6.63 7.65
CA ALA A 83 -0.48 5.75 8.58
C ALA A 83 -0.66 6.17 10.05
N ALA A 84 -0.82 7.48 10.32
CA ALA A 84 -1.12 8.00 11.64
C ALA A 84 -2.46 7.51 12.21
N GLN A 85 -3.37 7.01 11.35
CA GLN A 85 -4.66 6.48 11.78
C GLN A 85 -4.65 4.97 12.01
N ILE A 86 -3.54 4.27 11.77
CA ILE A 86 -3.46 2.80 11.87
C ILE A 86 -2.42 2.43 12.93
N PRO A 87 -2.82 1.91 14.10
CA PRO A 87 -1.87 1.50 15.13
C PRO A 87 -1.05 0.30 14.65
N GLU A 88 0.21 0.23 15.09
CA GLU A 88 1.15 -0.88 14.80
C GLU A 88 1.41 -1.14 13.31
N VAL A 89 1.10 -0.17 12.43
CA VAL A 89 1.20 -0.35 10.98
C VAL A 89 2.66 -0.40 10.55
N LEU A 90 2.99 -1.32 9.64
CA LEU A 90 4.28 -1.35 8.99
C LEU A 90 4.27 -0.43 7.76
N ILE A 91 5.39 0.21 7.47
CA ILE A 91 5.64 0.84 6.17
C ILE A 91 6.83 0.14 5.54
N ILE A 92 6.59 -0.59 4.45
CA ILE A 92 7.62 -1.33 3.71
C ILE A 92 7.61 -0.80 2.27
N PRO A 93 8.66 -0.15 1.78
CA PRO A 93 8.63 0.46 0.45
C PRO A 93 8.64 -0.57 -0.69
N MET A 94 8.05 -0.18 -1.82
CA MET A 94 8.33 -0.71 -3.15
C MET A 94 9.19 0.32 -3.92
N PRO A 95 10.51 0.37 -3.72
CA PRO A 95 11.35 1.46 -4.22
C PRO A 95 11.54 1.42 -5.75
N ASP A 96 11.54 0.23 -6.35
CA ASP A 96 11.66 0.03 -7.79
C ASP A 96 11.12 -1.34 -8.21
N TYR A 97 10.94 -1.52 -9.52
CA TYR A 97 10.28 -2.69 -10.10
C TYR A 97 11.24 -3.72 -10.71
N ARG A 98 12.55 -3.43 -10.74
CA ARG A 98 13.52 -4.31 -11.38
C ARG A 98 13.59 -5.63 -10.61
N PRO A 99 13.77 -6.77 -11.27
CA PRO A 99 14.02 -8.03 -10.59
C PRO A 99 15.26 -7.91 -9.69
N LYS A 100 15.09 -8.17 -8.39
CA LYS A 100 16.18 -8.06 -7.39
C LYS A 100 16.80 -9.39 -6.99
N TYR A 101 16.42 -10.50 -7.60
CA TYR A 101 16.89 -11.83 -7.19
C TYR A 101 18.40 -12.02 -7.44
N PRO A 102 19.17 -12.63 -6.51
CA PRO A 102 18.78 -13.17 -5.19
C PRO A 102 18.91 -12.15 -4.03
N LYS A 103 19.09 -10.87 -4.30
CA LYS A 103 19.50 -9.81 -3.35
C LYS A 103 18.34 -9.04 -2.70
N ILE A 104 17.14 -9.61 -2.63
CA ILE A 104 16.02 -8.94 -1.96
C ILE A 104 16.05 -9.22 -0.47
N GLU A 105 15.91 -8.18 0.36
CA GLU A 105 15.65 -8.30 1.79
C GLU A 105 14.13 -8.22 2.02
N PRO A 106 13.43 -9.37 2.18
CA PRO A 106 11.97 -9.40 2.17
C PRO A 106 11.35 -8.70 3.38
N GLU A 107 12.09 -8.56 4.48
CA GLU A 107 11.65 -7.80 5.66
C GLU A 107 11.52 -6.30 5.37
N GLU A 108 12.23 -5.77 4.37
CA GLU A 108 12.45 -4.32 4.23
C GLU A 108 11.97 -3.73 2.91
N VAL A 109 11.80 -4.57 1.89
CA VAL A 109 11.40 -4.14 0.55
C VAL A 109 10.46 -5.16 -0.05
N ILE A 110 9.34 -4.68 -0.60
CA ILE A 110 8.49 -5.48 -1.48
C ILE A 110 8.92 -5.30 -2.94
N ASN A 111 8.90 -6.39 -3.72
CA ASN A 111 9.19 -6.36 -5.15
C ASN A 111 8.04 -7.02 -5.91
N PRO A 112 7.58 -6.43 -7.02
CA PRO A 112 6.42 -6.95 -7.76
C PRO A 112 6.63 -8.36 -8.33
N ASN A 113 7.88 -8.79 -8.52
CA ASN A 113 8.19 -10.10 -9.10
C ASN A 113 8.22 -11.23 -8.06
N HIS A 114 8.34 -10.91 -6.76
CA HIS A 114 8.32 -11.90 -5.67
C HIS A 114 7.69 -11.33 -4.39
N PRO A 115 6.47 -10.74 -4.47
CA PRO A 115 5.89 -10.03 -3.33
C PRO A 115 5.51 -10.97 -2.19
N ASN A 116 5.25 -12.24 -2.51
CA ASN A 116 4.98 -13.31 -1.56
C ASN A 116 6.10 -13.48 -0.52
N LEU A 117 7.37 -13.23 -0.89
CA LEU A 117 8.48 -13.32 0.07
C LEU A 117 8.34 -12.30 1.19
N THR A 118 7.99 -11.06 0.87
CA THR A 118 7.76 -9.99 1.85
C THR A 118 6.52 -10.25 2.69
N ILE A 119 5.44 -10.71 2.06
CA ILE A 119 4.20 -11.07 2.77
C ILE A 119 4.45 -12.20 3.77
N TRP A 120 5.14 -13.28 3.36
CA TRP A 120 5.44 -14.40 4.25
C TRP A 120 6.46 -14.05 5.33
N GLY A 121 7.54 -13.36 4.98
CA GLY A 121 8.61 -12.99 5.92
C GLY A 121 8.09 -12.13 7.08
N ASN A 122 7.19 -11.20 6.78
CA ASN A 122 6.60 -10.30 7.77
C ASN A 122 5.23 -10.76 8.30
N LYS A 123 4.73 -11.91 7.84
CA LYS A 123 3.40 -12.47 8.20
C LYS A 123 2.26 -11.46 8.03
N ILE A 124 2.25 -10.78 6.88
CA ILE A 124 1.31 -9.69 6.57
C ILE A 124 -0.04 -10.28 6.19
N GLU A 125 -1.10 -9.91 6.90
CA GLU A 125 -2.46 -10.38 6.61
C GLU A 125 -3.35 -9.34 5.95
N ALA A 126 -2.96 -8.05 5.97
CA ALA A 126 -3.61 -6.99 5.20
C ALA A 126 -2.59 -5.96 4.72
N CYS A 127 -2.79 -5.43 3.52
CA CYS A 127 -1.94 -4.38 2.99
C CYS A 127 -2.64 -3.38 2.09
N ILE A 128 -2.00 -2.22 1.92
CA ILE A 128 -2.41 -1.18 0.95
C ILE A 128 -1.23 -0.85 0.04
N PHE A 129 -1.44 -0.92 -1.28
CA PHE A 129 -0.53 -0.36 -2.27
C PHE A 129 -0.94 1.08 -2.60
N ILE A 130 0.02 2.02 -2.53
CA ILE A 130 -0.22 3.44 -2.83
C ILE A 130 0.97 3.99 -3.63
N GLY A 131 0.72 4.68 -4.74
CA GLY A 131 1.80 5.25 -5.56
C GLY A 131 2.60 4.21 -6.36
N VAL A 132 1.94 3.14 -6.80
CA VAL A 132 2.50 2.08 -7.64
C VAL A 132 1.89 2.20 -9.05
N HIS A 133 2.69 2.01 -10.11
CA HIS A 133 2.16 2.00 -11.48
C HIS A 133 1.22 0.81 -11.70
N CYS A 134 0.18 1.02 -12.48
CA CYS A 134 -0.96 0.12 -12.50
C CYS A 134 -0.61 -1.32 -12.88
N HIS A 135 0.25 -1.48 -13.88
CA HIS A 135 0.65 -2.81 -14.37
C HIS A 135 1.51 -3.58 -13.34
N TYR A 136 2.37 -2.89 -12.58
CA TYR A 136 3.14 -3.52 -11.50
C TYR A 136 2.28 -3.82 -10.26
N ALA A 137 1.29 -2.99 -9.96
CA ALA A 137 0.31 -3.28 -8.92
C ALA A 137 -0.48 -4.55 -9.28
N ASN A 138 -1.05 -4.65 -10.49
CA ASN A 138 -1.80 -5.85 -10.92
C ASN A 138 -0.94 -7.12 -10.91
N LEU A 139 0.32 -7.05 -11.37
CA LEU A 139 1.26 -8.18 -11.25
C LEU A 139 1.45 -8.59 -9.79
N THR A 140 1.73 -7.63 -8.93
CA THR A 140 1.95 -7.84 -7.49
C THR A 140 0.73 -8.51 -6.83
N LEU A 141 -0.46 -7.94 -7.07
CA LEU A 141 -1.73 -8.40 -6.49
C LEU A 141 -2.04 -9.85 -6.89
N LYS A 142 -1.85 -10.19 -8.17
CA LYS A 142 -2.01 -11.57 -8.67
C LYS A 142 -1.05 -12.54 -7.97
N MET A 143 0.21 -12.17 -7.82
CA MET A 143 1.21 -13.03 -7.14
C MET A 143 0.92 -13.20 -5.65
N ILE A 144 0.42 -12.16 -4.99
CA ILE A 144 -0.02 -12.24 -3.59
C ILE A 144 -1.22 -13.17 -3.47
N ARG A 145 -2.22 -13.06 -4.35
CA ARG A 145 -3.40 -13.97 -4.36
C ARG A 145 -3.01 -15.41 -4.70
N ALA A 146 -2.03 -15.61 -5.57
CA ALA A 146 -1.55 -16.95 -5.92
C ALA A 146 -0.93 -17.67 -4.70
N GLY A 147 -0.05 -16.98 -3.96
CA GLY A 147 0.80 -17.60 -2.93
C GLY A 147 0.39 -17.34 -1.47
N THR A 148 -0.52 -16.41 -1.19
CA THR A 148 -0.75 -15.93 0.18
C THR A 148 -2.23 -15.70 0.47
N ASN A 149 -2.58 -15.58 1.74
CA ASN A 149 -3.91 -15.22 2.23
C ASN A 149 -4.03 -13.73 2.62
N CYS A 150 -3.07 -12.89 2.23
CA CYS A 150 -3.08 -11.46 2.54
C CYS A 150 -4.25 -10.76 1.85
N TRP A 151 -4.97 -9.93 2.60
CA TRP A 151 -6.01 -9.05 2.07
C TRP A 151 -5.34 -7.85 1.43
N THR A 152 -5.51 -7.70 0.12
CA THR A 152 -4.85 -6.64 -0.64
C THR A 152 -5.80 -5.50 -0.93
N SER A 153 -5.27 -4.29 -0.76
CA SER A 153 -5.97 -3.05 -1.05
C SER A 153 -5.11 -2.18 -1.96
N ALA A 154 -5.74 -1.32 -2.76
CA ALA A 154 -5.01 -0.38 -3.61
C ALA A 154 -5.72 0.97 -3.70
N ILE A 155 -4.99 2.04 -3.34
CA ILE A 155 -5.39 3.43 -3.55
C ILE A 155 -4.65 3.91 -4.79
N CYS A 156 -5.29 3.74 -5.95
CA CYS A 156 -4.69 3.93 -7.26
C CYS A 156 -4.83 5.37 -7.74
N ALA A 157 -3.78 5.90 -8.38
CA ALA A 157 -3.81 7.25 -8.97
C ALA A 157 -4.67 7.34 -10.24
N GLU A 158 -4.98 6.22 -10.88
CA GLU A 158 -5.66 6.17 -12.18
C GLU A 158 -6.93 5.32 -12.11
N GLN A 159 -6.90 4.05 -12.54
CA GLN A 159 -8.10 3.30 -12.87
C GLN A 159 -8.66 2.45 -11.72
N GLY A 160 -7.86 2.22 -10.67
CA GLY A 160 -8.15 1.18 -9.68
C GLY A 160 -7.60 -0.19 -10.12
N HIS A 161 -7.67 -1.17 -9.22
CA HIS A 161 -7.12 -2.51 -9.43
C HIS A 161 -8.16 -3.60 -9.19
N GLU A 162 -8.59 -4.24 -10.27
CA GLU A 162 -9.58 -5.33 -10.26
C GLU A 162 -9.11 -6.56 -9.47
N ASP A 163 -7.80 -6.80 -9.39
CA ASP A 163 -7.24 -7.92 -8.63
C ASP A 163 -7.07 -7.63 -7.12
N ALA A 164 -7.28 -6.39 -6.68
CA ALA A 164 -7.32 -6.07 -5.25
C ALA A 164 -8.68 -6.42 -4.65
N MET A 165 -8.70 -6.87 -3.39
CA MET A 165 -9.96 -7.05 -2.67
C MET A 165 -10.64 -5.72 -2.40
N PHE A 166 -9.86 -4.66 -2.19
CA PHE A 166 -10.38 -3.30 -2.02
C PHE A 166 -9.63 -2.34 -2.94
N THR A 167 -10.34 -1.56 -3.75
CA THR A 167 -9.66 -0.52 -4.53
C THR A 167 -10.49 0.73 -4.69
N VAL A 168 -9.78 1.86 -4.76
CA VAL A 168 -10.31 3.15 -5.18
C VAL A 168 -9.39 3.72 -6.27
N ARG A 169 -9.96 4.58 -7.10
CA ARG A 169 -9.33 5.11 -8.31
C ARG A 169 -9.14 6.63 -8.24
N ASP A 170 -8.46 7.22 -9.23
CA ASP A 170 -8.22 8.66 -9.37
C ASP A 170 -7.70 9.32 -8.07
N SER A 171 -6.75 8.67 -7.39
CA SER A 171 -6.25 9.11 -6.09
C SER A 171 -5.11 10.12 -6.19
N ASP A 172 -5.42 11.35 -5.79
CA ASP A 172 -4.46 12.40 -5.47
C ASP A 172 -4.22 12.49 -3.95
N ALA A 173 -3.44 13.49 -3.53
CA ALA A 173 -3.20 13.70 -2.10
C ALA A 173 -4.49 14.01 -1.33
N ALA A 174 -5.44 14.75 -1.92
CA ALA A 174 -6.72 15.04 -1.28
C ALA A 174 -7.55 13.78 -1.03
N LYS A 175 -7.59 12.84 -2.00
CA LYS A 175 -8.28 11.55 -1.85
C LYS A 175 -7.61 10.64 -0.82
N ILE A 176 -6.27 10.65 -0.74
CA ILE A 176 -5.55 9.92 0.31
C ILE A 176 -5.89 10.50 1.70
N ARG A 177 -5.98 11.84 1.84
CA ARG A 177 -6.42 12.47 3.09
C ARG A 177 -7.88 12.15 3.42
N LYS A 178 -8.76 12.08 2.42
CA LYS A 178 -10.14 11.60 2.60
C LYS A 178 -10.14 10.16 3.13
N ALA A 179 -9.31 9.27 2.57
CA ALA A 179 -9.15 7.92 3.10
C ALA A 179 -8.66 7.95 4.56
N ALA A 180 -7.70 8.81 4.92
CA ALA A 180 -7.27 8.98 6.31
C ALA A 180 -8.44 9.41 7.24
N GLN A 181 -9.32 10.31 6.79
CA GLN A 181 -10.51 10.68 7.57
C GLN A 181 -11.50 9.52 7.72
N VAL A 182 -11.72 8.72 6.68
CA VAL A 182 -12.55 7.51 6.76
C VAL A 182 -11.95 6.50 7.74
N PHE A 183 -10.63 6.26 7.67
CA PHE A 183 -9.92 5.38 8.59
C PHE A 183 -10.03 5.86 10.03
N LYS A 184 -9.88 7.17 10.27
CA LYS A 184 -10.09 7.77 11.59
C LYS A 184 -11.51 7.51 12.10
N ARG A 185 -12.53 7.77 11.28
CA ARG A 185 -13.94 7.54 11.65
C ARG A 185 -14.19 6.08 12.00
N VAL A 186 -13.79 5.15 11.12
CA VAL A 186 -13.96 3.70 11.34
C VAL A 186 -13.20 3.23 12.59
N ARG A 187 -11.99 3.74 12.83
CA ARG A 187 -11.20 3.46 14.04
C ARG A 187 -11.96 3.85 15.31
N GLU A 188 -12.54 5.05 15.31
CA GLU A 188 -13.32 5.60 16.44
C GLU A 188 -14.62 4.80 16.65
N GLU A 189 -15.34 4.46 15.58
CA GLU A 189 -16.54 3.60 15.62
C GLU A 189 -16.22 2.20 16.18
N MET A 190 -15.03 1.67 15.89
CA MET A 190 -14.55 0.38 16.40
C MET A 190 -13.94 0.46 17.82
N GLY A 191 -13.81 1.67 18.40
CA GLY A 191 -13.22 1.86 19.72
C GLY A 191 -11.72 1.58 19.79
N ILE A 192 -11.00 1.69 18.68
CA ILE A 192 -9.55 1.41 18.62
C ILE A 192 -8.77 2.68 18.99
N ALA A 193 -8.00 2.61 20.07
CA ALA A 193 -7.14 3.70 20.53
C ALA A 193 -5.86 3.80 19.69
N LEU A 194 -5.36 5.03 19.53
CA LEU A 194 -3.99 5.28 19.04
C LEU A 194 -3.05 5.40 20.25
N PRO A 195 -1.75 5.12 20.08
CA PRO A 195 -0.77 5.36 21.13
C PRO A 195 -0.71 6.85 21.49
N GLU A 196 -0.61 7.17 22.79
CA GLU A 196 -0.54 8.56 23.28
C GLU A 196 0.66 9.33 22.70
N SER A 197 1.76 8.63 22.38
CA SER A 197 2.95 9.19 21.73
C SER A 197 2.72 9.56 20.26
N GLY A 198 1.62 9.08 19.65
CA GLY A 198 1.39 9.15 18.21
C GLY A 198 2.29 8.23 17.38
N GLU A 199 3.07 7.36 18.00
CA GLU A 199 4.00 6.43 17.33
C GLU A 199 3.26 5.21 16.77
N SER A 200 2.44 5.43 15.74
CA SER A 200 1.60 4.38 15.14
C SER A 200 2.34 3.47 14.17
N VAL A 201 3.50 3.90 13.65
CA VAL A 201 4.29 3.11 12.70
C VAL A 201 5.27 2.24 13.47
N ARG A 202 5.16 0.93 13.28
CA ARG A 202 6.09 -0.05 13.80
C ARG A 202 7.26 -0.26 12.84
N PHE A 203 8.45 -0.38 13.40
CA PHE A 203 9.64 -0.76 12.67
C PHE A 203 9.76 -2.27 12.52
N THR A 204 10.25 -2.69 11.36
CA THR A 204 10.74 -4.04 11.11
C THR A 204 12.04 -4.29 11.88
N GLY A 205 12.55 -5.54 11.82
CA GLY A 205 13.77 -5.91 12.53
C GLY A 205 15.00 -5.10 12.11
N LEU A 206 15.20 -4.85 10.82
CA LEU A 206 16.33 -4.03 10.37
C LEU A 206 16.09 -2.54 10.63
N GLN A 207 14.89 -2.03 10.39
CA GLN A 207 14.53 -0.63 10.72
C GLN A 207 14.83 -0.33 12.18
N SER A 208 14.46 -1.23 13.09
CA SER A 208 14.78 -1.07 14.51
C SER A 208 16.29 -0.98 14.77
N ARG A 209 17.10 -1.85 14.14
CA ARG A 209 18.56 -1.84 14.28
C ARG A 209 19.21 -0.55 13.78
N VAL A 210 18.74 0.00 12.66
CA VAL A 210 19.30 1.26 12.11
C VAL A 210 18.78 2.50 12.84
N HIS A 211 17.71 2.36 13.63
CA HIS A 211 17.14 3.40 14.49
C HIS A 211 17.45 3.16 15.97
N GLU A 212 18.65 2.68 16.30
CA GLU A 212 19.15 2.55 17.68
C GLU A 212 18.26 1.70 18.60
N GLY A 213 17.58 0.70 18.04
CA GLY A 213 16.70 -0.19 18.78
C GLY A 213 15.30 0.36 19.04
N LYS A 214 14.95 1.54 18.49
CA LYS A 214 13.56 2.02 18.49
C LYS A 214 12.67 1.00 17.80
N THR A 215 11.46 0.83 18.28
CA THR A 215 10.48 -0.11 17.70
C THR A 215 9.35 0.58 16.98
N HIS A 216 9.14 1.87 17.25
CA HIS A 216 8.07 2.66 16.68
C HIS A 216 8.54 4.08 16.33
N THR A 217 7.77 4.75 15.48
CA THR A 217 7.90 6.17 15.20
C THR A 217 6.55 6.80 14.92
N ASN A 218 6.45 8.11 15.15
CA ASN A 218 5.31 8.89 14.72
C ASN A 218 5.47 9.17 13.20
N PRO A 219 4.55 8.71 12.33
CA PRO A 219 4.68 8.91 10.90
C PRO A 219 4.75 10.38 10.50
N LEU A 220 4.15 11.28 11.28
CA LEU A 220 4.16 12.72 11.00
C LEU A 220 5.52 13.37 11.29
N ASN A 221 6.41 12.69 12.02
CA ASN A 221 7.78 13.13 12.27
C ASN A 221 8.77 12.61 11.23
N ILE A 222 8.34 11.76 10.28
CA ILE A 222 9.22 11.25 9.23
C ILE A 222 9.53 12.42 8.27
N PRO A 223 10.80 12.84 8.15
CA PRO A 223 11.16 13.93 7.26
C PRO A 223 10.97 13.51 5.81
N LEU A 224 10.39 14.39 5.00
CA LEU A 224 10.53 14.27 3.56
C LEU A 224 11.97 14.64 3.22
N GLY A 225 12.71 13.71 2.59
CA GLY A 225 14.07 14.00 2.15
C GLY A 225 14.13 15.28 1.30
N GLU A 226 15.24 16.00 1.36
CA GLU A 226 15.47 17.17 0.51
C GLU A 226 15.25 16.82 -0.98
N GLU A 227 14.70 17.78 -1.75
CA GLU A 227 14.56 17.62 -3.21
C GLU A 227 15.92 17.25 -3.82
N GLY A 228 15.98 16.12 -4.50
CA GLY A 228 17.17 15.73 -5.24
C GLY A 228 18.35 15.13 -4.46
N THR A 229 18.49 15.28 -3.14
CA THR A 229 19.76 14.92 -2.44
C THR A 229 19.76 13.57 -1.69
N ALA A 230 18.59 12.99 -1.41
CA ALA A 230 18.44 11.55 -1.06
C ALA A 230 17.64 10.78 -2.12
N SER A 231 17.47 11.43 -3.28
CA SER A 231 16.54 11.06 -4.34
C SER A 231 17.02 9.84 -5.13
N ALA A 232 16.07 9.18 -5.78
CA ALA A 232 16.16 8.36 -7.00
C ALA A 232 17.58 7.96 -7.49
N ALA A 233 18.49 8.92 -7.69
CA ALA A 233 19.89 8.73 -8.10
C ALA A 233 20.68 7.75 -7.21
N ALA A 234 20.46 7.74 -5.88
CA ALA A 234 21.09 6.77 -4.97
C ALA A 234 20.68 5.32 -5.27
N PHE A 235 19.52 5.13 -5.90
CA PHE A 235 18.97 3.85 -6.35
C PHE A 235 19.09 3.68 -7.89
N GLY A 236 19.84 4.57 -8.55
CA GLY A 236 20.10 4.55 -9.99
C GLY A 236 18.92 5.02 -10.85
N HIS A 237 17.99 5.79 -10.30
CA HIS A 237 16.85 6.37 -11.01
C HIS A 237 17.08 7.86 -11.31
N LYS A 238 16.72 8.30 -12.51
CA LYS A 238 16.70 9.71 -12.91
C LYS A 238 15.25 10.21 -12.92
N ALA A 239 15.04 11.50 -12.70
CA ALA A 239 13.71 12.11 -12.81
C ALA A 239 13.08 11.87 -14.21
N GLU A 240 13.92 11.79 -15.25
CA GLU A 240 13.55 11.50 -16.64
C GLU A 240 12.98 10.09 -16.84
N ASP A 241 13.38 9.11 -16.02
CA ASP A 241 12.94 7.71 -16.13
C ASP A 241 11.45 7.53 -15.79
N MET A 242 10.86 8.52 -15.11
CA MET A 242 9.47 8.50 -14.62
C MET A 242 8.56 9.51 -15.34
N GLN A 243 9.11 10.34 -16.24
CA GLN A 243 8.33 11.34 -17.00
C GLN A 243 7.57 10.75 -18.19
N ARG A 244 7.68 9.43 -18.44
CA ARG A 244 7.17 8.78 -19.64
C ARG A 244 6.29 7.57 -19.37
N GLU A 245 5.34 7.67 -18.45
CA GLU A 245 4.17 6.78 -18.49
C GLU A 245 2.93 7.61 -18.12
N GLY A 246 2.41 8.31 -19.12
CA GLY A 246 1.08 8.93 -19.13
C GLY A 246 0.30 8.43 -20.35
#